data_AF-A0A4U1CJX2-F1
#
_entry.id   AF-A0A4U1CJX2-F1
#
_cell.length_a   1.000
_cell.length_b   1.000
_cell.length_c   1.000
_cell.angle_alpha   90.00
_cell.angle_beta   90.00
_cell.angle_gamma   90.00
#
_symmetry.space_group_name_H-M   'P 1'
#
loop_
_entity.id
_entity.type
_entity.pdbx_description
1 polymer ?
#
loop_
_entity_poly.entity_id
_entity_poly.type
_entity_poly.pdbx_seq_one_letter_code
_entity_poly.pdbx_strand_id
1 'polypeptide(L)'
;MGILPFDYLMFLCRKSGMVPDDNIIQLKNMFKTIKLIALIAVVATLFACKKDQAEKNSDRLVGTWAVQSILDIEYENNVETGRDEDAGNGETLEFKADGNGIQTDGQYSDSFKWTATDSELKITWDGDEADVFKIKSLSKTDLHISIEDIDVENNITYKEVTEIKLKKK
;
A
#
# COMPACT_ATOMS: atom_id res chain seq x y z
N MET A 1 -26.52 36.79 31.85
CA MET A 1 -26.57 37.28 30.46
C MET A 1 -25.57 38.42 30.35
N GLY A 2 -24.32 38.11 29.98
CA GLY A 2 -23.22 39.07 30.01
C GLY A 2 -23.19 39.89 28.71
N ILE A 3 -23.26 41.22 28.83
CA ILE A 3 -23.06 42.13 27.72
C ILE A 3 -21.57 42.04 27.34
N LEU A 4 -21.28 41.66 26.09
CA LEU A 4 -19.90 41.58 25.60
C LEU A 4 -19.28 42.99 25.59
N PRO A 5 -17.96 43.11 25.81
CA PRO A 5 -17.28 44.40 26.02
C PRO A 5 -17.49 45.43 24.89
N PHE A 6 -17.82 44.98 23.67
CA PHE A 6 -18.12 45.86 22.53
C PHE A 6 -19.45 46.61 22.63
N ASP A 7 -20.47 46.00 23.22
CA ASP A 7 -21.78 46.64 23.38
C ASP A 7 -21.72 47.76 24.42
N TYR A 8 -20.83 47.63 25.42
CA TYR A 8 -20.55 48.67 26.41
C TYR A 8 -19.87 49.89 25.77
N LEU A 9 -18.91 49.67 24.85
CA LEU A 9 -18.22 50.75 24.13
C LEU A 9 -19.16 51.51 23.18
N MET A 10 -20.07 50.82 22.48
CA MET A 10 -21.06 51.45 21.61
C MET A 10 -22.11 52.25 22.40
N PHE A 11 -22.51 51.77 23.59
CA PHE A 11 -23.44 52.48 24.47
C PHE A 11 -22.82 53.79 25.00
N LEU A 12 -21.52 53.78 25.32
CA LEU A 12 -20.79 54.97 25.74
C LEU A 12 -20.62 56.00 24.61
N CYS A 13 -20.32 55.57 23.37
CA CYS A 13 -20.23 56.49 22.22
C CYS A 13 -21.55 57.20 21.89
N ARG A 14 -22.69 56.51 22.05
CA ARG A 14 -24.02 57.09 21.78
C ARG A 14 -24.43 58.12 22.84
N LYS A 15 -23.96 57.96 24.08
CA LYS A 15 -24.26 58.88 25.19
C LYS A 15 -23.44 60.17 25.15
N SER A 16 -22.30 60.17 24.46
CA SER A 16 -21.40 61.33 24.31
C SER A 16 -21.55 62.10 22.99
N GLY A 17 -22.50 61.73 22.12
CA GLY A 17 -22.73 62.42 20.84
C GLY A 17 -21.58 62.33 19.84
N MET A 18 -20.68 61.35 20.02
CA MET A 18 -19.47 61.22 19.23
C MET A 18 -19.75 60.37 17.97
N VAL A 19 -19.55 60.96 16.79
CA VAL A 19 -19.68 60.27 15.51
C VAL A 19 -18.57 59.21 15.42
N PRO A 20 -18.88 57.93 15.13
CA PRO A 20 -17.88 56.88 15.06
C PRO A 20 -16.93 57.15 13.89
N ASP A 21 -15.65 57.30 14.21
CA ASP A 21 -14.54 57.47 13.28
C ASP A 21 -14.43 56.26 12.33
N ASP A 22 -13.99 56.48 11.08
CA ASP A 22 -13.99 55.48 10.00
C ASP A 22 -13.20 54.20 10.36
N ASN A 23 -12.27 54.32 11.30
CA ASN A 23 -11.49 53.22 11.88
C ASN A 23 -12.35 52.18 12.63
N ILE A 24 -13.47 52.60 13.23
CA ILE A 24 -14.37 51.71 13.99
C ILE A 24 -15.22 50.85 13.04
N ILE A 25 -15.53 51.37 11.85
CA ILE A 25 -16.30 50.68 10.81
C ILE A 25 -15.43 49.58 10.16
N GLN A 26 -14.15 49.87 9.91
CA GLN A 26 -13.19 48.90 9.37
C GLN A 26 -12.98 47.69 10.32
N LEU A 27 -12.91 47.93 11.63
CA LEU A 27 -12.78 46.86 12.62
C LEU A 27 -13.97 45.87 12.58
N LYS A 28 -15.20 46.38 12.44
CA LYS A 28 -16.42 45.53 12.40
C LYS A 28 -16.48 44.62 11.17
N ASN A 29 -16.03 45.11 10.02
CA ASN A 29 -15.99 44.30 8.79
C ASN A 29 -14.91 43.22 8.89
N MET A 30 -13.76 43.53 9.50
CA MET A 30 -12.67 42.58 9.74
C MET A 30 -13.09 41.44 10.69
N PHE A 31 -13.84 41.72 11.75
CA PHE A 31 -14.37 40.68 12.66
C PHE A 31 -15.49 39.81 12.03
N LYS A 32 -16.23 40.33 11.03
CA LYS A 32 -17.25 39.56 10.28
C LYS A 32 -16.60 38.57 9.31
N THR A 33 -15.55 38.99 8.61
CA THR A 33 -14.81 38.14 7.66
C THR A 33 -14.07 36.99 8.36
N ILE A 34 -13.54 37.24 9.57
CA ILE A 34 -12.86 36.21 10.37
C ILE A 34 -13.84 35.11 10.84
N LYS A 35 -15.10 35.46 11.16
CA LYS A 35 -16.13 34.46 11.54
C LYS A 35 -16.57 33.59 10.37
N LEU A 36 -16.58 34.13 9.15
CA LEU A 36 -16.99 33.40 7.95
C LEU A 36 -15.93 32.39 7.49
N ILE A 37 -14.64 32.72 7.62
CA ILE A 37 -13.51 31.83 7.29
C ILE A 37 -13.39 30.69 8.30
N ALA A 38 -13.64 30.95 9.58
CA ALA A 38 -13.61 29.92 10.63
C ALA A 38 -14.71 28.85 10.45
N LEU A 39 -15.86 29.19 9.86
CA LEU A 39 -16.97 28.25 9.63
C LEU A 39 -16.71 27.30 8.44
N ILE A 40 -15.99 27.76 7.41
CA ILE A 40 -15.66 26.97 6.22
C ILE A 40 -14.55 25.93 6.52
N ALA A 41 -13.65 26.23 7.45
CA ALA A 41 -12.57 25.31 7.85
C ALA A 41 -13.08 24.07 8.60
N VAL A 42 -14.24 24.13 9.27
CA VAL A 42 -14.80 23.01 10.05
C VAL A 42 -15.54 21.99 9.17
N VAL A 43 -16.04 22.39 8.00
CA VAL A 43 -16.74 21.47 7.09
C VAL A 43 -15.74 20.64 6.26
N ALA A 44 -14.53 21.16 6.04
CA ALA A 44 -13.46 20.45 5.31
C ALA A 44 -12.87 19.26 6.08
N THR A 45 -13.01 19.19 7.41
CA THR A 45 -12.49 18.07 8.21
C THR A 45 -13.38 16.81 8.19
N LEU A 46 -14.61 16.91 7.67
CA LEU A 46 -15.52 15.76 7.60
C LEU A 46 -15.34 14.89 6.34
N PHE A 47 -14.50 15.34 5.40
CA PHE A 47 -13.96 14.52 4.31
C PHE A 47 -12.52 14.07 4.61
N ALA A 48 -12.15 13.95 5.88
CA ALA A 48 -11.14 12.97 6.25
C ALA A 48 -11.75 11.59 5.94
N CYS A 49 -11.71 11.22 4.65
CA CYS A 49 -11.80 9.84 4.23
C CYS A 49 -10.94 9.09 5.23
N LYS A 50 -11.57 8.26 6.07
CA LYS A 50 -10.91 7.06 6.56
C LYS A 50 -10.53 6.34 5.28
N LYS A 51 -9.35 6.66 4.76
CA LYS A 51 -8.67 5.83 3.79
C LYS A 51 -8.42 4.60 4.62
N ASP A 52 -9.37 3.65 4.57
CA ASP A 52 -9.11 2.28 4.98
C ASP A 52 -7.75 2.00 4.37
N GLN A 53 -6.73 1.92 5.22
CA GLN A 53 -5.39 1.61 4.76
C GLN A 53 -5.58 0.25 4.12
N ALA A 54 -5.51 0.22 2.78
CA ALA A 54 -5.49 -1.03 2.07
C ALA A 54 -4.36 -1.83 2.71
N GLU A 55 -4.74 -2.94 3.34
CA GLU A 55 -3.82 -3.85 4.02
C GLU A 55 -2.64 -4.12 3.09
N LYS A 56 -1.42 -3.92 3.60
CA LYS A 56 -0.21 -4.05 2.79
C LYS A 56 -0.05 -5.50 2.36
N ASN A 57 0.56 -5.71 1.20
CA ASN A 57 0.84 -7.07 0.74
C ASN A 57 1.70 -7.87 1.72
N SER A 58 2.64 -7.20 2.41
CA SER A 58 3.42 -7.81 3.50
C SER A 58 2.53 -8.46 4.56
N ASP A 59 1.44 -7.80 4.96
CA ASP A 59 0.56 -8.29 6.01
C ASP A 59 -0.31 -9.46 5.50
N ARG A 60 -0.76 -9.38 4.24
CA ARG A 60 -1.56 -10.44 3.59
C ARG A 60 -0.78 -11.71 3.32
N LEU A 61 0.52 -11.61 3.05
CA LEU A 61 1.38 -12.76 2.77
C LEU A 61 1.60 -13.63 4.00
N VAL A 62 1.56 -13.08 5.21
CA VAL A 62 1.80 -13.84 6.44
C VAL A 62 0.85 -15.04 6.56
N GLY A 63 1.41 -16.22 6.80
CA GLY A 63 0.69 -17.51 6.89
C GLY A 63 1.25 -18.55 5.92
N THR A 64 0.59 -19.71 5.88
CA THR A 64 0.99 -20.84 5.03
C THR A 64 0.23 -20.87 3.72
N TRP A 65 0.95 -21.02 2.63
CA TRP A 65 0.43 -21.11 1.27
C TRP A 65 0.81 -22.45 0.67
N ALA A 66 -0.15 -23.17 0.11
CA ALA A 66 0.07 -24.40 -0.62
C ALA A 66 0.29 -24.09 -2.10
N VAL A 67 1.39 -24.57 -2.66
CA VAL A 67 1.65 -24.48 -4.09
C VAL A 67 0.58 -25.31 -4.82
N GLN A 68 -0.11 -24.69 -5.77
CA GLN A 68 -1.15 -25.33 -6.58
C GLN A 68 -0.57 -25.78 -7.92
N SER A 69 0.10 -24.87 -8.63
CA SER A 69 0.83 -25.18 -9.84
C SER A 69 2.04 -24.29 -10.04
N ILE A 70 2.99 -24.82 -10.80
CA ILE A 70 4.21 -24.17 -11.29
C ILE A 70 4.15 -24.30 -12.82
N LEU A 71 4.17 -23.17 -13.52
CA LEU A 71 4.11 -23.10 -14.98
C LEU A 71 5.41 -22.50 -15.47
N ASP A 72 6.19 -23.28 -16.21
CA ASP A 72 7.43 -22.84 -16.84
C ASP A 72 7.21 -22.62 -18.33
N ILE A 73 7.71 -21.49 -18.83
CA ILE A 73 7.58 -21.09 -20.23
C ILE A 73 8.94 -20.66 -20.77
N GLU A 74 9.40 -21.35 -21.80
CA GLU A 74 10.68 -21.10 -22.44
C GLU A 74 10.49 -20.31 -23.74
N TYR A 75 11.38 -19.35 -23.97
CA TYR A 75 11.43 -18.55 -25.18
C TYR A 75 12.83 -18.51 -25.77
N GLU A 76 12.93 -18.64 -27.09
CA GLU A 76 14.11 -18.30 -27.87
C GLU A 76 13.80 -17.11 -28.78
N ASN A 77 14.57 -16.03 -28.65
CA ASN A 77 14.39 -14.78 -29.41
C ASN A 77 12.94 -14.26 -29.38
N ASN A 78 12.28 -14.37 -28.21
CA ASN A 78 10.87 -14.02 -27.96
C ASN A 78 9.83 -14.95 -28.61
N VAL A 79 10.22 -16.09 -29.18
CA VAL A 79 9.31 -17.12 -29.66
C VAL A 79 9.21 -18.21 -28.59
N GLU A 80 8.00 -18.56 -28.16
CA GLU A 80 7.77 -19.65 -27.21
C GLU A 80 8.23 -20.98 -27.84
N THR A 81 9.12 -21.70 -27.15
CA THR A 81 9.68 -22.99 -27.58
C THR A 81 9.24 -24.14 -26.68
N GLY A 82 8.92 -23.86 -25.42
CA GLY A 82 8.55 -24.83 -24.42
C GLY A 82 7.50 -24.29 -23.45
N ARG A 83 6.68 -25.19 -22.92
CA ARG A 83 5.70 -24.92 -21.88
C ARG A 83 5.44 -26.20 -21.11
N ASP A 84 5.63 -26.16 -19.80
CA ASP A 84 5.31 -27.26 -18.90
C ASP A 84 4.58 -26.76 -17.65
N GLU A 85 3.63 -27.54 -17.14
CA GLU A 85 2.89 -27.19 -15.92
C GLU A 85 2.89 -28.37 -14.95
N ASP A 86 3.54 -28.16 -13.82
CA ASP A 86 3.61 -29.11 -12.72
C ASP A 86 2.61 -28.76 -11.62
N ALA A 87 2.05 -29.80 -10.99
CA ALA A 87 1.28 -29.65 -9.78
C ALA A 87 2.21 -29.40 -8.59
N GLY A 88 1.79 -28.57 -7.62
CA GLY A 88 2.61 -28.28 -6.44
C GLY A 88 2.84 -29.46 -5.48
N ASN A 89 2.24 -30.63 -5.72
CA ASN A 89 2.55 -31.91 -5.03
C ASN A 89 2.63 -31.90 -3.48
N GLY A 90 1.94 -30.96 -2.84
CA GLY A 90 1.91 -30.84 -1.37
C GLY A 90 2.93 -29.86 -0.79
N GLU A 91 3.71 -29.21 -1.65
CA GLU A 91 4.65 -28.16 -1.29
C GLU A 91 3.96 -26.95 -0.64
N THR A 92 4.61 -26.34 0.34
CA THR A 92 4.13 -25.12 0.98
C THR A 92 5.21 -24.08 1.23
N LEU A 93 4.79 -22.81 1.22
CA LEU A 93 5.57 -21.68 1.72
C LEU A 93 4.87 -21.07 2.94
N GLU A 94 5.53 -21.07 4.10
CA GLU A 94 5.10 -20.32 5.27
C GLU A 94 5.85 -18.99 5.35
N PHE A 95 5.13 -17.87 5.33
CA PHE A 95 5.68 -16.54 5.54
C PHE A 95 5.36 -16.08 6.97
N LYS A 96 6.38 -15.84 7.79
CA LYS A 96 6.22 -15.35 9.17
C LYS A 96 6.35 -13.84 9.23
N ALA A 97 5.61 -13.22 10.15
CA ALA A 97 5.57 -11.76 10.30
C ALA A 97 6.92 -11.11 10.68
N ASP A 98 7.89 -11.91 11.13
CA ASP A 98 9.25 -11.46 11.46
C ASP A 98 10.20 -11.44 10.24
N GLY A 99 9.70 -11.76 9.04
CA GLY A 99 10.49 -11.80 7.81
C GLY A 99 11.21 -13.12 7.56
N ASN A 100 11.02 -14.13 8.42
CA ASN A 100 11.47 -15.50 8.15
C ASN A 100 10.38 -16.29 7.43
N GLY A 101 10.78 -17.35 6.74
CA GLY A 101 9.86 -18.29 6.12
C GLY A 101 10.43 -19.69 6.05
N ILE A 102 9.54 -20.64 5.75
CA ILE A 102 9.86 -22.06 5.63
C ILE A 102 9.19 -22.61 4.39
N GLN A 103 9.97 -23.21 3.51
CA GLN A 103 9.45 -24.09 2.47
C GLN A 103 9.33 -25.50 3.03
N THR A 104 8.32 -26.24 2.61
CA THR A 104 8.21 -27.67 2.95
C THR A 104 7.80 -28.44 1.73
N ASP A 105 8.56 -29.49 1.42
CA ASP A 105 8.26 -30.48 0.39
C ASP A 105 8.36 -31.88 1.00
N GLY A 106 7.20 -32.50 1.24
CA GLY A 106 7.11 -33.82 1.84
C GLY A 106 7.71 -33.90 3.24
N GLN A 107 8.95 -34.39 3.35
CA GLN A 107 9.71 -34.50 4.61
C GLN A 107 10.87 -33.50 4.71
N TYR A 108 11.14 -32.76 3.64
CA TYR A 108 12.21 -31.77 3.57
C TYR A 108 11.64 -30.39 3.86
N SER A 109 12.49 -29.54 4.46
CA SER A 109 12.13 -28.16 4.75
C SER A 109 13.36 -27.27 4.71
N ASP A 110 13.25 -26.13 4.06
CA ASP A 110 14.32 -25.16 3.92
C ASP A 110 13.88 -23.79 4.46
N SER A 111 14.77 -23.13 5.19
CA SER A 111 14.55 -21.78 5.70
C SER A 111 14.86 -20.74 4.64
N PHE A 112 14.06 -19.68 4.63
CA PHE A 112 14.34 -18.50 3.84
C PHE A 112 14.02 -17.22 4.60
N LYS A 113 14.56 -16.11 4.11
CA LYS A 113 14.12 -14.77 4.49
C LYS A 113 13.28 -14.18 3.38
N TRP A 114 12.34 -13.32 3.74
CA TRP A 114 11.51 -12.67 2.75
C TRP A 114 11.18 -11.22 3.09
N THR A 115 10.93 -10.44 2.04
CA THR A 115 10.35 -9.10 2.14
C THR A 115 9.40 -8.90 0.96
N ALA A 116 8.41 -8.02 1.12
CA ALA A 116 7.48 -7.74 0.03
C ALA A 116 7.16 -6.25 -0.06
N THR A 117 6.94 -5.81 -1.30
CA THR A 117 6.33 -4.52 -1.65
C THR A 117 4.92 -4.76 -2.18
N ASP A 118 4.28 -3.73 -2.72
CA ASP A 118 2.98 -3.88 -3.37
C ASP A 118 3.04 -4.68 -4.69
N SER A 119 4.22 -4.82 -5.30
CA SER A 119 4.39 -5.47 -6.60
C SER A 119 5.43 -6.59 -6.64
N GLU A 120 6.23 -6.76 -5.59
CA GLU A 120 7.36 -7.69 -5.58
C GLU A 120 7.43 -8.46 -4.27
N LEU A 121 7.79 -9.74 -4.37
CA LEU A 121 8.15 -10.63 -3.27
C LEU A 121 9.60 -11.04 -3.47
N LYS A 122 10.45 -10.70 -2.51
CA LYS A 122 11.85 -11.10 -2.49
C LYS A 122 12.03 -12.24 -1.50
N ILE A 123 12.60 -13.35 -1.96
CA ILE A 123 12.95 -14.52 -1.14
C ILE A 123 14.47 -14.67 -1.15
N THR A 124 15.07 -15.09 -0.05
CA THR A 124 16.52 -15.33 0.06
C THR A 124 16.73 -16.62 0.82
N TRP A 125 17.23 -17.63 0.13
CA TRP A 125 17.60 -18.92 0.68
C TRP A 125 18.98 -18.81 1.36
N ASP A 126 19.28 -19.74 2.26
CA ASP A 126 20.52 -19.69 3.03
C ASP A 126 21.76 -19.88 2.13
N GLY A 127 22.48 -18.77 1.90
CA GLY A 127 23.75 -18.78 1.15
C GLY A 127 23.64 -18.31 -0.30
N ASP A 128 22.43 -18.00 -0.77
CA ASP A 128 22.15 -17.68 -2.17
C ASP A 128 21.83 -16.19 -2.40
N GLU A 129 21.88 -15.80 -3.67
CA GLU A 129 21.26 -14.55 -4.11
C GLU A 129 19.74 -14.63 -3.95
N ALA A 130 19.10 -13.46 -3.92
CA ALA A 130 17.70 -13.36 -3.61
C ALA A 130 16.84 -13.39 -4.87
N ASP A 131 15.93 -14.34 -4.95
CA ASP A 131 14.90 -14.40 -5.98
C ASP A 131 13.92 -13.23 -5.82
N VAL A 132 13.67 -12.50 -6.90
CA VAL A 132 12.72 -11.38 -6.92
C VAL A 132 11.54 -11.73 -7.80
N PHE A 133 10.47 -12.18 -7.16
CA PHE A 133 9.21 -12.49 -7.82
C PHE A 133 8.35 -11.25 -7.99
N LYS A 134 7.75 -11.09 -9.17
CA LYS A 134 6.66 -10.13 -9.42
C LYS A 134 5.36 -10.70 -8.86
N ILE A 135 4.65 -9.93 -8.04
CA ILE A 135 3.30 -10.26 -7.56
C ILE A 135 2.30 -9.90 -8.67
N LYS A 136 1.76 -10.91 -9.36
CA LYS A 136 0.72 -10.72 -10.38
C LYS A 136 -0.63 -10.42 -9.74
N SER A 137 -0.95 -11.16 -8.68
CA SER A 137 -2.13 -10.92 -7.86
C SER A 137 -1.95 -11.47 -6.45
N LEU A 138 -2.54 -10.81 -5.47
CA LEU A 138 -2.58 -11.25 -4.07
C LEU A 138 -3.95 -10.91 -3.46
N SER A 139 -4.63 -11.95 -2.98
CA SER A 139 -5.89 -11.87 -2.23
C SER A 139 -5.70 -12.45 -0.83
N LYS A 140 -6.79 -12.61 -0.08
CA LYS A 140 -6.75 -13.31 1.22
C LYS A 140 -6.53 -14.82 1.08
N THR A 141 -6.81 -15.38 -0.10
CA THR A 141 -6.85 -16.82 -0.35
C THR A 141 -5.93 -17.26 -1.48
N ASP A 142 -5.55 -16.35 -2.37
CA ASP A 142 -4.84 -16.67 -3.62
C ASP A 142 -3.62 -15.76 -3.78
N LEU A 143 -2.50 -16.34 -4.18
CA LEU A 143 -1.26 -15.66 -4.49
C LEU A 143 -0.78 -16.16 -5.85
N HIS A 144 -0.49 -15.24 -6.76
CA HIS A 144 0.11 -15.54 -8.06
C HIS A 144 1.36 -14.69 -8.22
N ILE A 145 2.49 -15.36 -8.34
CA ILE A 145 3.81 -14.75 -8.49
C ILE A 145 4.50 -15.25 -9.75
N SER A 146 5.45 -14.48 -10.26
CA SER A 146 6.29 -14.90 -11.39
C SER A 146 7.72 -14.42 -11.26
N ILE A 147 8.68 -15.22 -11.72
CA ILE A 147 10.07 -14.79 -11.95
C ILE A 147 10.39 -14.93 -13.44
N GLU A 148 11.35 -14.15 -13.91
CA GLU A 148 11.80 -14.16 -15.30
C GLU A 148 13.32 -14.14 -15.31
N ASP A 149 13.91 -15.14 -15.95
CA ASP A 149 15.35 -15.26 -16.15
C ASP A 149 15.66 -15.09 -17.63
N ILE A 150 16.67 -14.27 -17.94
CA ILE A 150 17.07 -13.94 -19.30
C ILE A 150 18.57 -14.17 -19.43
N ASP A 151 18.94 -15.00 -20.40
CA ASP A 151 20.33 -15.21 -20.78
C ASP A 151 20.54 -14.97 -22.28
N VAL A 152 21.77 -14.62 -22.66
CA VAL A 152 22.12 -14.38 -24.06
C VAL A 152 23.39 -15.15 -24.41
N GLU A 153 23.21 -16.20 -25.22
CA GLU A 153 24.31 -17.03 -25.70
C GLU A 153 24.31 -17.06 -27.24
N ASN A 154 25.46 -16.87 -27.88
CA ASN A 154 25.62 -16.97 -29.34
C ASN A 154 24.61 -16.14 -30.17
N ASN A 155 24.24 -14.94 -29.68
CA ASN A 155 23.20 -14.06 -30.24
C ASN A 155 21.76 -14.64 -30.22
N ILE A 156 21.52 -15.65 -29.42
CA ILE A 156 20.18 -16.15 -29.10
C ILE A 156 19.84 -15.64 -27.70
N THR A 157 18.68 -14.99 -27.57
CA THR A 157 18.13 -14.62 -26.25
C THR A 157 17.27 -15.77 -25.76
N TYR A 158 17.71 -16.42 -24.69
CA TYR A 158 16.93 -17.38 -23.93
C TYR A 158 16.19 -16.64 -22.82
N LYS A 159 14.90 -16.92 -22.67
CA LYS A 159 14.12 -16.39 -21.57
C LYS A 159 13.24 -17.49 -21.00
N GLU A 160 13.29 -17.63 -19.69
CA GLU A 160 12.43 -18.51 -18.93
C GLU A 160 11.51 -17.68 -18.05
N VAL A 161 10.23 -18.02 -18.03
CA VAL A 161 9.23 -17.42 -17.15
C VAL A 161 8.58 -18.50 -16.34
N THR A 162 8.80 -18.48 -15.03
CA THR A 162 8.15 -19.35 -14.07
C THR A 162 7.00 -18.61 -13.41
N GLU A 163 5.79 -19.13 -13.50
CA GLU A 163 4.61 -18.64 -12.78
C GLU A 163 4.17 -19.63 -11.71
N ILE A 164 4.00 -19.16 -10.48
CA ILE A 164 3.60 -19.99 -9.34
C ILE A 164 2.27 -19.50 -8.81
N LYS A 165 1.30 -20.41 -8.71
CA LYS A 165 -0.01 -20.16 -8.09
C LYS A 165 -0.07 -20.87 -6.76
N LEU A 166 -0.38 -20.12 -5.71
CA LEU A 166 -0.49 -20.62 -4.36
C LEU A 166 -1.85 -20.28 -3.74
N LYS A 167 -2.30 -21.16 -2.85
CA LYS A 167 -3.55 -21.00 -2.11
C LYS A 167 -3.31 -21.03 -0.61
N LYS A 168 -3.92 -20.10 0.11
CA LYS A 168 -3.77 -20.02 1.56
C LYS A 168 -4.40 -21.25 2.24
N LYS A 169 -3.68 -21.86 3.18
CA LYS A 169 -4.15 -22.99 3.99
C LYS A 169 -5.05 -22.54 5.15
#